data_AF-A0A8T7ELC3-F1
#
_entry.id   AF-A0A8T7ELC3-F1
#
_cell.length_a   1.000
_cell.length_b   1.000
_cell.length_c   1.000
_cell.angle_alpha   90.00
_cell.angle_beta   90.00
_cell.angle_gamma   90.00
#
_symmetry.space_group_name_H-M   'P 1'
#
loop_
_entity.id
_entity.type
_entity.pdbx_description
1 polymer ?
#
loop_
_entity_poly.entity_id
_entity_poly.type
_entity_poly.pdbx_seq_one_letter_code
_entity_poly.pdbx_strand_id
1 'polypeptide(L)'
;MTTGFNFYIDDVLVYTSPLTVATPMYPAFSDFYTSTPLTVDWARVTPYASPCTFTSRVFGSSTPSDWADIVWTSTEPAGTAITMRVRTGETVVPDGSWSAWQSITNGAAVGVTSRYIQYEATLSTTDPFVTPVLKLVARRVQRRVGCHAAVDHLAFAGAVRDQRTCWHVGCDRL
;
A
#
# COMPACT_ATOMS: atom_id res chain seq x y z
N MET A 1 13.60 4.66 -26.36
CA MET A 1 12.74 4.18 -27.45
C MET A 1 12.55 2.68 -27.28
N THR A 2 11.34 2.18 -27.49
CA THR A 2 11.05 0.74 -27.45
C THR A 2 10.54 0.31 -28.81
N THR A 3 11.09 -0.79 -29.34
CA THR A 3 10.76 -1.37 -30.64
C THR A 3 10.21 -2.77 -30.42
N GLY A 4 9.07 -3.10 -31.03
CA GLY A 4 8.49 -4.41 -30.86
C GLY A 4 7.60 -4.49 -29.61
N PHE A 5 6.35 -4.92 -29.78
CA PHE A 5 5.41 -5.16 -28.69
C PHE A 5 4.77 -6.52 -28.85
N ASN A 6 4.85 -7.35 -27.81
CA ASN A 6 4.19 -8.63 -27.77
C ASN A 6 2.89 -8.53 -26.99
N PHE A 7 1.82 -9.10 -27.55
CA PHE A 7 0.50 -9.16 -26.95
C PHE A 7 0.17 -10.61 -26.66
N TYR A 8 -0.28 -10.87 -25.43
CA TYR A 8 -0.60 -12.20 -24.94
C TYR A 8 -2.06 -12.24 -24.48
N ILE A 9 -2.69 -13.40 -24.62
CA ILE A 9 -3.97 -13.73 -23.99
C ILE A 9 -3.71 -15.04 -23.23
N ASP A 10 -4.00 -15.07 -21.93
CA ASP A 10 -3.78 -16.22 -21.07
C ASP A 10 -2.36 -16.81 -21.23
N ASP A 11 -1.36 -15.91 -21.19
CA ASP A 11 0.07 -16.19 -21.38
C ASP A 11 0.48 -16.77 -22.76
N VAL A 12 -0.45 -16.88 -23.71
CA VAL A 12 -0.16 -17.30 -25.08
C VAL A 12 0.07 -16.08 -25.96
N LEU A 13 1.21 -16.04 -26.66
CA LEU A 13 1.52 -14.96 -27.61
C LEU A 13 0.51 -14.98 -28.76
N VAL A 14 -0.28 -13.93 -28.88
CA VAL A 14 -1.28 -13.78 -29.96
C VAL A 14 -0.83 -12.85 -31.07
N TYR A 15 0.05 -11.90 -30.78
CA TYR A 15 0.51 -10.93 -31.77
C TYR A 15 1.83 -10.27 -31.38
N THR A 16 2.66 -9.98 -32.39
CA THR A 16 3.85 -9.14 -32.27
C THR A 16 3.72 -7.96 -33.21
N SER A 17 3.73 -6.75 -32.65
CA SER A 17 3.73 -5.49 -33.39
C SER A 17 5.16 -5.00 -33.60
N PRO A 18 5.58 -4.62 -34.82
CA PRO A 18 6.90 -4.05 -35.08
C PRO A 18 7.00 -2.54 -34.80
N LEU A 19 5.95 -1.93 -34.22
CA LEU A 19 5.91 -0.49 -33.98
C LEU A 19 7.06 -0.01 -33.08
N THR A 20 7.47 1.24 -33.29
CA THR A 20 8.47 1.93 -32.47
C THR A 20 7.81 3.09 -31.76
N VAL A 21 7.97 3.14 -30.43
CA VAL A 21 7.49 4.25 -29.61
C VAL A 21 8.69 5.02 -29.07
N ALA A 22 8.74 6.31 -29.38
CA ALA A 22 9.86 7.19 -29.06
C ALA A 22 9.76 7.81 -27.65
N THR A 23 8.54 7.99 -27.12
CA THR A 23 8.28 8.66 -25.84
C THR A 23 7.60 7.74 -24.83
N PRO A 24 7.75 7.97 -23.51
CA PRO A 24 6.99 7.24 -22.50
C PRO A 24 5.48 7.33 -22.74
N MET A 25 4.76 6.24 -22.49
CA MET A 25 3.30 6.16 -22.61
C MET A 25 2.67 5.85 -21.26
N TYR A 26 1.41 6.25 -21.09
CA TYR A 26 0.58 5.87 -19.94
C TYR A 26 -0.47 4.86 -20.37
N PRO A 27 -0.79 3.86 -19.53
CA PRO A 27 -1.94 2.99 -19.77
C PRO A 27 -3.24 3.80 -19.71
N ALA A 28 -4.19 3.51 -20.58
CA ALA A 28 -5.52 4.09 -20.57
C ALA A 28 -6.58 3.00 -20.79
N PHE A 29 -7.66 3.07 -20.03
CA PHE A 29 -8.83 2.20 -20.13
C PHE A 29 -10.05 3.11 -20.31
N SER A 30 -10.87 2.87 -21.33
CA SER A 30 -11.99 3.75 -21.67
C SER A 30 -13.14 2.97 -22.29
N ASP A 31 -14.36 3.28 -21.88
CA ASP A 31 -15.63 2.74 -22.37
C ASP A 31 -16.42 3.78 -23.18
N PHE A 32 -15.70 4.68 -23.86
CA PHE A 32 -16.14 5.90 -24.55
C PHE A 32 -17.49 5.85 -25.31
N TYR A 33 -18.02 4.68 -25.69
CA TYR A 33 -19.28 4.53 -26.42
C TYR A 33 -20.17 3.32 -26.05
N THR A 34 -20.08 2.74 -24.85
CA THR A 34 -20.90 1.55 -24.52
C THR A 34 -21.93 1.81 -23.42
N SER A 35 -23.14 1.25 -23.60
CA SER A 35 -24.17 1.19 -22.53
C SER A 35 -23.80 0.22 -21.42
N THR A 36 -22.79 -0.62 -21.63
CA THR A 36 -22.22 -1.54 -20.65
C THR A 36 -20.94 -0.94 -20.03
N PRO A 37 -20.80 -0.92 -18.70
CA PRO A 37 -19.62 -0.40 -18.05
C PRO A 37 -18.40 -1.30 -18.29
N LEU A 38 -17.25 -0.71 -18.60
CA LEU A 38 -15.97 -1.41 -18.52
C LEU A 38 -15.64 -1.66 -17.05
N THR A 39 -15.45 -2.93 -16.68
CA THR A 39 -14.94 -3.30 -15.37
C THR A 39 -13.52 -3.82 -15.52
N VAL A 40 -12.60 -3.24 -14.76
CA VAL A 40 -11.21 -3.69 -14.65
C VAL A 40 -11.02 -4.15 -13.22
N ASP A 41 -10.73 -5.43 -13.04
CA ASP A 41 -10.45 -5.98 -11.71
C ASP A 41 -9.07 -5.50 -11.23
N TRP A 42 -8.05 -5.68 -12.06
CA TRP A 42 -6.71 -5.16 -11.83
C TRP A 42 -5.94 -4.98 -13.14
N ALA A 43 -4.94 -4.11 -13.12
CA ALA A 43 -3.96 -3.97 -14.18
C ALA A 43 -2.55 -3.83 -13.56
N ARG A 44 -1.55 -4.37 -14.24
CA ARG A 44 -0.14 -4.30 -13.82
C ARG A 44 0.69 -3.69 -14.94
N VAL A 45 1.49 -2.69 -14.59
CA VAL A 45 2.43 -2.04 -15.51
C VAL A 45 3.82 -2.07 -14.90
N THR A 46 4.76 -2.69 -15.61
CA THR A 46 6.19 -2.76 -15.27
C THR A 46 6.98 -1.89 -16.24
N PRO A 47 8.17 -1.38 -15.86
CA PRO A 47 8.93 -1.68 -14.65
C PRO A 47 8.38 -1.01 -13.38
N TYR A 48 8.54 -1.67 -12.23
CA TYR A 48 8.22 -1.07 -10.93
C TYR A 48 9.22 0.04 -10.59
N ALA A 49 8.73 1.19 -10.13
CA ALA A 49 9.57 2.22 -9.55
C ALA A 49 10.15 1.74 -8.22
N SER A 50 11.46 1.90 -8.02
CA SER A 50 12.19 1.43 -6.84
C SER A 50 13.25 2.46 -6.41
N PRO A 51 13.29 2.87 -5.13
CA PRO A 51 12.30 2.58 -4.10
C PRO A 51 11.00 3.36 -4.36
N CYS A 52 9.91 2.87 -3.78
CA CYS A 52 8.62 3.52 -3.81
C CYS A 52 8.09 3.72 -2.39
N THR A 53 7.52 4.88 -2.12
CA THR A 53 6.99 5.23 -0.81
C THR A 53 5.48 5.38 -0.84
N PHE A 54 4.80 4.67 0.04
CA PHE A 54 3.36 4.80 0.30
C PHE A 54 3.13 5.39 1.70
N THR A 55 2.51 6.55 1.78
CA THR A 55 2.06 7.13 3.05
C THR A 55 0.56 6.84 3.23
N SER A 56 0.18 6.24 4.37
CA SER A 56 -1.21 5.94 4.65
C SER A 56 -2.05 7.20 4.85
N ARG A 57 -3.38 7.08 4.82
CA ARG A 57 -4.23 8.10 5.45
C ARG A 57 -3.93 8.23 6.94
N VAL A 58 -4.32 9.34 7.54
CA VAL A 58 -4.29 9.50 9.00
C VAL A 58 -5.42 8.67 9.62
N PHE A 59 -5.07 7.91 10.65
CA PHE A 59 -6.02 7.17 11.46
C PHE A 59 -6.10 7.78 12.85
N GLY A 60 -7.29 7.83 13.44
CA GLY A 60 -7.44 8.37 14.79
C GLY A 60 -8.73 7.97 15.48
N SER A 61 -8.89 8.45 16.71
CA SER A 61 -10.04 8.24 17.58
C SER A 61 -10.49 9.54 18.24
N SER A 62 -11.72 9.57 18.76
CA SER A 62 -12.28 10.74 19.45
C SER A 62 -11.57 11.09 20.77
N THR A 63 -10.88 10.13 21.36
CA THR A 63 -10.03 10.26 22.56
C THR A 63 -8.62 9.74 22.24
N PRO A 64 -7.56 10.18 22.96
CA PRO A 64 -6.23 9.61 22.80
C PRO A 64 -6.27 8.09 22.97
N SER A 65 -5.66 7.36 22.03
CA SER A 65 -5.56 5.90 22.06
C SER A 65 -4.14 5.47 22.39
N ASP A 66 -4.01 4.41 23.18
CA ASP A 66 -2.75 3.68 23.31
C ASP A 66 -2.54 2.85 22.03
N TRP A 67 -1.57 3.25 21.22
CA TRP A 67 -1.17 2.47 20.05
C TRP A 67 -0.29 1.32 20.52
N ALA A 68 -0.85 0.11 20.60
CA ALA A 68 -0.13 -1.06 21.11
C ALA A 68 0.87 -1.56 20.06
N ASP A 69 0.45 -2.44 19.15
CA ASP A 69 1.34 -3.02 18.13
C ASP A 69 0.85 -2.69 16.73
N ILE A 70 1.79 -2.57 15.79
CA ILE A 70 1.51 -2.59 14.36
C ILE A 70 1.94 -3.95 13.79
N VAL A 71 1.06 -4.59 13.03
CA VAL A 71 1.29 -5.90 12.43
C VAL A 71 0.93 -5.80 10.96
N TRP A 72 1.72 -6.42 10.08
CA TRP A 72 1.37 -6.52 8.68
C TRP A 72 1.67 -7.88 8.07
N THR A 73 1.06 -8.12 6.91
CA THR A 73 1.33 -9.29 6.07
C THR A 73 1.96 -8.82 4.76
N SER A 74 3.06 -9.46 4.37
CA SER A 74 3.77 -9.17 3.14
C SER A 74 4.17 -10.43 2.38
N THR A 75 4.44 -10.27 1.09
CA THR A 75 5.14 -11.25 0.27
C THR A 75 6.33 -10.53 -0.34
N GLU A 76 7.53 -10.99 0.00
CA GLU A 76 8.80 -10.35 -0.39
C GLU A 76 9.65 -11.40 -1.13
N PRO A 77 9.48 -11.56 -2.46
CA PRO A 77 10.36 -12.40 -3.26
C PRO A 77 11.83 -11.98 -3.13
N ALA A 78 12.75 -12.87 -3.50
CA ALA A 78 14.18 -12.58 -3.46
C ALA A 78 14.52 -11.28 -4.23
N GLY A 79 15.34 -10.42 -3.62
CA GLY A 79 15.68 -9.11 -4.19
C GLY A 79 14.66 -8.01 -3.92
N THR A 80 13.60 -8.27 -3.14
CA THR A 80 12.63 -7.27 -2.70
C THR A 80 12.67 -7.04 -1.19
N ALA A 81 12.25 -5.85 -0.75
CA ALA A 81 12.14 -5.54 0.68
C ALA A 81 11.05 -4.49 0.97
N ILE A 82 10.43 -4.59 2.14
CA ILE A 82 9.55 -3.56 2.71
C ILE A 82 10.14 -3.03 4.01
N THR A 83 10.25 -1.70 4.14
CA THR A 83 10.51 -1.03 5.41
C THR A 83 9.32 -0.18 5.82
N MET A 84 9.05 -0.11 7.13
CA MET A 84 7.91 0.60 7.70
C MET A 84 8.38 1.67 8.68
N ARG A 85 7.71 2.81 8.65
CA ARG A 85 7.86 3.86 9.67
C ARG A 85 6.49 4.36 10.11
N VAL A 86 6.41 4.84 11.35
CA VAL A 86 5.20 5.37 11.96
C VAL A 86 5.46 6.77 12.52
N ARG A 87 4.41 7.58 12.57
CA ARG A 87 4.39 8.83 13.31
C ARG A 87 3.03 9.04 13.95
N THR A 88 3.01 9.82 15.02
CA THR A 88 1.82 10.09 15.83
C THR A 88 1.65 11.58 16.05
N GLY A 89 0.41 12.03 16.26
CA GLY A 89 0.12 13.42 16.61
C GLY A 89 -1.27 13.59 17.21
N GLU A 90 -1.56 14.83 17.59
CA GLU A 90 -2.81 15.22 18.26
C GLU A 90 -3.82 15.91 17.33
N THR A 91 -3.42 16.22 16.09
CA THR A 91 -4.24 16.90 15.08
C THR A 91 -4.55 15.97 13.92
N VAL A 92 -5.72 16.14 13.27
CA VAL A 92 -6.13 15.28 12.14
C VAL A 92 -5.31 15.51 10.87
N VAL A 93 -4.77 16.72 10.69
CA VAL A 93 -3.86 17.08 9.60
C VAL A 93 -2.44 17.14 10.16
N PRO A 94 -1.48 16.35 9.63
CA PRO A 94 -0.10 16.39 10.10
C PRO A 94 0.51 17.78 9.99
N ASP A 95 1.01 18.28 11.13
CA ASP A 95 1.67 19.58 11.27
C ASP A 95 3.02 19.40 12.01
N GLY A 96 3.67 20.50 12.38
CA GLY A 96 4.96 20.47 13.07
C GLY A 96 4.92 19.91 14.51
N SER A 97 3.74 19.67 15.07
CA SER A 97 3.59 19.05 16.40
C SER A 97 3.58 17.52 16.36
N TRP A 98 3.42 16.93 15.18
CA TRP A 98 3.53 15.49 15.01
C TRP A 98 4.96 15.00 15.26
N SER A 99 5.07 13.77 15.74
CA SER A 99 6.37 13.13 15.92
C SER A 99 7.12 13.04 14.58
N ALA A 100 8.45 12.98 14.66
CA ALA A 100 9.24 12.50 13.55
C ALA A 100 8.83 11.07 13.18
N TRP A 101 9.12 10.68 11.93
CA TRP A 101 8.95 9.30 11.50
C TRP A 101 9.94 8.39 12.23
N GLN A 102 9.42 7.33 12.84
CA GLN A 102 10.21 6.32 13.53
C GLN A 102 10.08 4.98 12.80
N SER A 103 11.21 4.31 12.55
CA SER A 103 11.22 2.97 11.96
C SER A 103 10.55 1.96 12.90
N ILE A 104 9.78 1.04 12.35
CA ILE A 104 9.09 0.00 13.11
C ILE A 104 9.22 -1.36 12.44
N THR A 105 9.31 -2.42 13.24
CA THR A 105 9.35 -3.80 12.77
C THR A 105 7.99 -4.47 12.92
N ASN A 106 7.79 -5.56 12.19
CA ASN A 106 6.50 -6.25 12.17
C ASN A 106 6.21 -6.86 13.55
N GLY A 107 5.06 -6.50 14.14
CA GLY A 107 4.66 -6.93 15.47
C GLY A 107 5.30 -6.14 16.61
N ALA A 108 6.10 -5.10 16.33
CA ALA A 108 6.63 -4.25 17.37
C ALA A 108 5.57 -3.32 17.97
N ALA A 109 5.76 -3.03 19.26
CA ALA A 109 4.97 -2.03 19.93
C ALA A 109 5.29 -0.62 19.38
N VAL A 110 4.26 0.15 19.07
CA VAL A 110 4.39 1.59 18.79
C VAL A 110 4.73 2.32 20.09
N GLY A 111 4.08 1.93 21.20
CA GLY A 111 4.45 2.37 22.56
C GLY A 111 4.17 3.85 22.84
N VAL A 112 3.29 4.48 22.06
CA VAL A 112 2.93 5.90 22.19
C VAL A 112 1.42 6.04 22.33
N THR A 113 0.99 6.93 23.21
CA THR A 113 -0.41 7.36 23.32
C THR A 113 -0.60 8.64 22.51
N SER A 114 -1.50 8.64 21.54
CA SER A 114 -1.91 9.86 20.84
C SER A 114 -3.30 9.72 20.22
N ARG A 115 -3.88 10.83 19.74
CA ARG A 115 -5.17 10.80 19.02
C ARG A 115 -5.05 10.25 17.61
N TYR A 116 -3.93 10.50 16.93
CA TYR A 116 -3.74 10.15 15.52
C TYR A 116 -2.41 9.43 15.29
N ILE A 117 -2.43 8.49 14.33
CA ILE A 117 -1.27 7.75 13.84
C ILE A 117 -1.30 7.68 12.32
N GLN A 118 -0.12 7.65 11.72
CA GLN A 118 0.07 7.42 10.29
C GLN A 118 1.27 6.48 10.11
N TYR A 119 1.21 5.61 9.12
CA TYR A 119 2.34 4.79 8.73
C TYR A 119 2.80 5.15 7.32
N GLU A 120 4.05 4.82 7.03
CA GLU A 120 4.60 4.87 5.69
C GLU A 120 5.37 3.59 5.41
N ALA A 121 5.15 3.03 4.22
CA ALA A 121 5.83 1.86 3.71
C ALA A 121 6.77 2.28 2.58
N THR A 122 8.03 1.85 2.65
CA THR A 122 8.96 1.94 1.52
C THR A 122 9.16 0.55 0.93
N LEU A 123 8.80 0.39 -0.34
CA LEU A 123 8.91 -0.84 -1.11
C LEU A 123 10.13 -0.71 -2.02
N SER A 124 10.98 -1.74 -2.05
CA SER A 124 12.18 -1.76 -2.89
C SER A 124 12.32 -3.10 -3.60
N THR A 125 12.92 -3.04 -4.78
CA THR A 125 13.30 -4.21 -5.58
C THR A 125 14.62 -3.95 -6.31
N THR A 126 15.42 -5.01 -6.46
CA THR A 126 16.58 -5.06 -7.35
C THR A 126 16.24 -5.57 -8.76
N ASP A 127 15.04 -6.13 -8.94
CA ASP A 127 14.50 -6.59 -10.23
C ASP A 127 13.24 -5.78 -10.57
N PRO A 128 13.26 -4.94 -11.61
CA PRO A 128 12.12 -4.09 -11.97
C PRO A 128 10.86 -4.85 -12.42
N PHE A 129 10.92 -6.18 -12.60
CA PHE A 129 9.78 -7.04 -12.91
C PHE A 129 9.20 -7.77 -11.70
N VAL A 130 9.86 -7.66 -10.54
CA VAL A 130 9.44 -8.30 -9.28
C VAL A 130 9.17 -7.21 -8.24
N THR A 131 8.06 -7.30 -7.52
CA THR A 131 7.69 -6.33 -6.48
C THR A 131 7.39 -7.04 -5.17
N PRO A 132 7.73 -6.43 -4.01
CA PRO A 132 7.12 -6.86 -2.76
C PRO A 132 5.63 -6.47 -2.76
N VAL A 133 4.81 -7.23 -2.03
CA VAL A 133 3.37 -6.97 -1.86
C VAL A 133 3.06 -6.79 -0.39
N LEU A 134 2.55 -5.63 0.00
CA LEU A 134 1.97 -5.37 1.33
C LEU A 134 0.46 -5.58 1.26
N LYS A 135 -0.11 -6.45 2.09
CA LYS A 135 -1.54 -6.82 1.99
C LYS A 135 -2.41 -6.12 3.03
N LEU A 136 -2.13 -6.38 4.31
CA LEU A 136 -2.89 -5.83 5.44
C LEU A 136 -1.93 -5.21 6.43
N VAL A 137 -2.25 -4.01 6.91
CA VAL A 137 -1.64 -3.42 8.10
C VAL A 137 -2.72 -3.34 9.17
N ALA A 138 -2.59 -4.16 10.22
CA ALA A 138 -3.50 -4.19 11.35
C ALA A 138 -2.84 -3.57 12.58
N ARG A 139 -3.66 -3.10 13.51
CA ARG A 139 -3.22 -2.60 14.80
C ARG A 139 -3.99 -3.26 15.91
N ARG A 140 -3.31 -3.51 17.02
CA ARG A 140 -3.96 -3.87 18.28
C ARG A 140 -4.23 -2.60 19.09
N VAL A 141 -5.46 -2.43 19.57
CA VAL A 141 -5.79 -1.45 20.61
C VAL A 141 -6.01 -2.21 21.89
N GLN A 142 -5.33 -1.79 22.95
CA GLN A 142 -5.64 -2.25 24.30
C GLN A 142 -6.74 -1.32 24.84
N ARG A 143 -7.96 -1.82 25.03
CA ARG A 143 -8.89 -1.14 25.94
C ARG A 143 -8.46 -1.56 27.34
N ARG A 144 -7.97 -0.63 28.18
CA ARG A 144 -7.87 -0.90 29.62
C ARG A 144 -9.29 -1.02 30.17
N VAL A 145 -9.82 -2.23 30.18
CA VAL A 145 -10.96 -2.62 31.00
C VAL A 145 -10.37 -3.31 32.22
N GLY A 146 -10.77 -2.89 33.43
CA GLY A 146 -10.31 -3.50 34.67
C GLY A 146 -10.49 -5.03 34.65
N CYS A 147 -9.52 -5.74 35.24
CA CYS A 147 -9.46 -7.20 35.41
C CYS A 147 -10.21 -8.00 34.33
N HIS A 148 -9.80 -7.87 33.06
CA HIS A 148 -9.92 -8.86 31.97
C HIS A 148 -9.52 -8.12 30.68
N ALA A 149 -8.32 -8.38 30.17
CA ALA A 149 -7.81 -7.74 28.96
C ALA A 149 -8.56 -8.26 27.73
N ALA A 150 -9.50 -7.48 27.19
CA ALA A 150 -10.08 -7.73 25.87
C ALA A 150 -9.17 -7.14 24.79
N VAL A 151 -8.52 -8.01 24.00
CA VAL A 151 -7.72 -7.61 22.84
C VAL A 151 -8.64 -7.40 21.64
N ASP A 152 -9.21 -6.20 21.51
CA ASP A 152 -10.10 -5.89 20.39
C ASP A 152 -9.28 -5.65 19.11
N HIS A 153 -9.56 -6.44 18.07
CA HIS A 153 -8.85 -6.42 16.79
C HIS A 153 -9.46 -5.34 15.88
N LEU A 154 -9.06 -4.08 16.07
CA LEU A 154 -9.41 -3.03 15.12
C LEU A 154 -8.49 -3.10 13.89
N ALA A 155 -8.95 -3.77 12.85
CA ALA A 155 -8.29 -3.76 11.55
C ALA A 155 -8.29 -2.32 10.98
N PHE A 156 -7.12 -1.80 10.65
CA PHE A 156 -7.07 -0.71 9.67
C PHE A 156 -7.30 -1.36 8.31
N ALA A 157 -8.56 -1.43 7.87
CA ALA A 157 -8.84 -1.64 6.47
C ALA A 157 -8.44 -0.35 5.71
N GLY A 158 -7.14 -0.18 5.52
CA GLY A 158 -6.58 0.73 4.54
C GLY A 158 -6.43 -0.05 3.24
N ALA A 159 -7.53 -0.32 2.54
CA ALA A 159 -7.42 -0.53 1.11
C ALA A 159 -6.82 0.78 0.56
N VAL A 160 -5.65 0.66 -0.07
CA VAL A 160 -4.93 1.76 -0.69
C VAL A 160 -5.85 2.36 -1.77
N ARG A 161 -6.56 3.44 -1.43
CA ARG A 161 -7.53 4.09 -2.33
C ARG A 161 -7.05 5.40 -2.94
N ASP A 162 -5.79 5.77 -2.71
CA ASP A 162 -5.17 6.90 -3.41
C ASP A 162 -3.75 6.53 -3.83
N GLN A 163 -3.58 6.27 -5.12
CA GLN A 163 -2.48 5.51 -5.72
C GLN A 163 -1.71 6.35 -6.73
N ARG A 164 -1.40 7.60 -6.39
CA ARG A 164 -0.68 8.47 -7.34
C ARG A 164 0.82 8.23 -7.38
N THR A 165 1.38 7.31 -6.58
CA THR A 165 2.84 7.11 -6.59
C THR A 165 3.34 5.75 -6.11
N CYS A 166 2.51 4.91 -5.49
CA CYS A 166 2.90 3.56 -5.06
C CYS A 166 1.76 2.58 -5.31
N TRP A 167 2.09 1.42 -5.89
CA TRP A 167 1.18 0.56 -6.67
C TRP A 167 0.24 -0.36 -5.85
N HIS A 168 -0.79 -0.90 -6.52
CA HIS A 168 -2.05 -1.43 -5.99
C HIS A 168 -1.99 -2.73 -5.16
N VAL A 169 -2.73 -2.73 -4.05
CA VAL A 169 -3.04 -3.88 -3.18
C VAL A 169 -4.37 -4.49 -3.62
N GLY A 170 -4.35 -5.77 -4.02
CA GLY A 170 -5.57 -6.53 -4.34
C GLY A 170 -6.46 -6.72 -3.13
N CYS A 171 -7.76 -6.52 -3.31
CA CYS A 171 -8.78 -6.76 -2.30
C CYS A 171 -9.48 -8.08 -2.64
N ASP A 172 -9.08 -9.19 -2.03
CA ASP A 172 -9.92 -10.39 -2.07
C ASP A 172 -11.18 -10.12 -1.25
N ARG A 173 -12.35 -10.15 -1.91
CA ARG A 173 -13.64 -10.20 -1.23
C ARG A 173 -13.71 -11.53 -0.46
N LEU A 174 -13.94 -11.46 0.84
CA LEU A 174 -14.72 -12.48 1.54
C LEU A 174 -16.20 -12.24 1.27
#